data_AF-A0A836C9S0-F1
#
_entry.id   AF-A0A836C9S0-F1
#
_cell.length_a   1.000
_cell.length_b   1.000
_cell.length_c   1.000
_cell.angle_alpha   90.00
_cell.angle_beta   90.00
_cell.angle_gamma   90.00
#
_symmetry.space_group_name_H-M   'P 1'
#
loop_
_entity.id
_entity.type
_entity.pdbx_description
1 polymer ?
#
loop_
_entity_poly.entity_id
_entity_poly.type
_entity_poly.pdbx_seq_one_letter_code
_entity_poly.pdbx_strand_id
1 'polypeptide(L)'
;MRPAREHAPERPRLAHFLAGVAAGSVNAVVMNPGQAAKYALWGSPPGTRYRHVVAHMWREGGAAPFIRGVTATVTRDAVFGGTFALLRYGLPGVMGYRTEQQGGPRNRFWSDLVAAAAATALSSPFNYVRNIKYGSPAATPIASDAATLRDLLREAAAALRRGGALDALSLLQQRLRLGWGTLRTAVGMAAGAKAYTWLQGLLEARFAAVDAGSGDGAVRPRSVAVVAPAKQQQHRTSAVAAAAGPS
;
A
#
# COMPACT_ATOMS: atom_id res chain seq x y z
N MET A 1 10.91 -18.76 44.29
CA MET A 1 11.06 -19.10 42.86
C MET A 1 10.32 -18.07 42.02
N ARG A 2 11.04 -17.20 41.30
CA ARG A 2 10.42 -16.24 40.35
C ARG A 2 10.27 -16.95 39.00
N PRO A 3 9.11 -16.89 38.33
CA PRO A 3 8.97 -17.46 37.01
C PRO A 3 9.88 -16.70 36.04
N ALA A 4 10.68 -17.45 35.29
CA ALA A 4 11.53 -16.95 34.23
C ALA A 4 10.63 -16.18 33.23
N ARG A 5 10.91 -14.89 33.06
CA ARG A 5 10.33 -14.10 31.96
C ARG A 5 10.90 -14.65 30.65
N GLU A 6 10.21 -15.61 30.06
CA GLU A 6 10.41 -15.95 28.65
C GLU A 6 10.31 -14.65 27.84
N HIS A 7 11.46 -14.20 27.34
CA HIS A 7 11.54 -13.09 26.40
C HIS A 7 10.94 -13.60 25.08
N ALA A 8 9.62 -13.45 24.94
CA ALA A 8 8.95 -13.64 23.66
C ALA A 8 9.67 -12.74 22.64
N PRO A 9 10.19 -13.30 21.53
CA PRO A 9 11.15 -12.59 20.71
C PRO A 9 10.50 -11.39 20.02
N GLU A 10 11.16 -10.23 20.04
CA GLU A 10 10.80 -8.98 19.33
C GLU A 10 10.70 -9.11 17.79
N ARG A 11 10.65 -10.34 17.26
CA ARG A 11 10.72 -10.69 15.84
C ARG A 11 9.46 -10.44 14.98
N PRO A 12 8.22 -10.21 15.48
CA PRO A 12 7.09 -10.06 14.56
C PRO A 12 7.16 -8.76 13.73
N ARG A 13 7.63 -7.65 14.31
CA ARG A 13 7.67 -6.35 13.60
C ARG A 13 8.70 -6.33 12.47
N LEU A 14 9.90 -6.85 12.73
CA LEU A 14 10.95 -6.95 11.72
C LEU A 14 10.53 -7.88 10.58
N ALA A 15 9.91 -9.03 10.90
CA ALA A 15 9.40 -9.95 9.88
C ALA A 15 8.35 -9.28 8.98
N HIS A 16 7.40 -8.54 9.54
CA HIS A 16 6.42 -7.80 8.75
C HIS A 16 7.05 -6.71 7.87
N PHE A 17 8.02 -5.96 8.40
CA PHE A 17 8.75 -4.96 7.63
C PHE A 17 9.48 -5.60 6.45
N LEU A 18 10.25 -6.66 6.68
CA LEU A 18 11.00 -7.38 5.64
C LEU A 18 10.08 -8.01 4.60
N ALA A 19 8.95 -8.60 5.01
CA ALA A 19 7.94 -9.11 4.09
C ALA A 19 7.37 -7.99 3.20
N GLY A 20 7.09 -6.82 3.78
CA GLY A 20 6.67 -5.64 3.05
C GLY A 20 7.70 -5.14 2.05
N VAL A 21 8.98 -5.09 2.44
CA VAL A 21 10.11 -4.71 1.56
C VAL A 21 10.25 -5.69 0.40
N ALA A 22 10.22 -7.00 0.68
CA ALA A 22 10.35 -8.04 -0.33
C ALA A 22 9.20 -8.00 -1.34
N ALA A 23 7.96 -7.96 -0.86
CA ALA A 23 6.76 -7.88 -1.70
C ALA A 23 6.80 -6.61 -2.58
N GLY A 24 7.15 -5.45 -2.00
CA GLY A 24 7.30 -4.20 -2.74
C GLY A 24 8.37 -4.28 -3.82
N SER A 25 9.54 -4.83 -3.50
CA SER A 25 10.67 -4.94 -4.43
C SER A 25 10.37 -5.86 -5.60
N VAL A 26 9.78 -7.04 -5.35
CA VAL A 26 9.40 -7.98 -6.41
C VAL A 26 8.36 -7.37 -7.34
N ASN A 27 7.31 -6.76 -6.76
CA ASN A 27 6.29 -6.07 -7.54
C ASN A 27 6.90 -4.94 -8.40
N ALA A 28 7.83 -4.16 -7.85
CA ALA A 28 8.52 -3.11 -8.57
C ALA A 28 9.27 -3.66 -9.80
N VAL A 29 10.05 -4.72 -9.66
CA VAL A 29 10.81 -5.32 -10.78
C VAL A 29 9.88 -5.83 -11.87
N VAL A 30 8.85 -6.60 -11.48
CA VAL A 30 7.91 -7.21 -12.43
C VAL A 30 7.11 -6.14 -13.19
N MET A 31 6.67 -5.10 -12.49
CA MET A 31 5.78 -4.08 -13.07
C MET A 31 6.52 -2.91 -13.74
N ASN A 32 7.84 -2.76 -13.54
CA ASN A 32 8.61 -1.62 -14.06
C ASN A 32 8.45 -1.41 -15.58
N PRO A 33 8.58 -2.44 -16.45
CA PRO A 33 8.47 -2.26 -17.89
C PRO A 33 7.14 -1.63 -18.32
N GLY A 34 6.03 -2.08 -17.71
CA GLY A 34 4.71 -1.52 -17.98
C GLY A 34 4.57 -0.07 -17.50
N GLN A 35 5.18 0.27 -16.36
CA GLN A 35 5.21 1.65 -15.89
C GLN A 35 6.03 2.56 -16.80
N ALA A 36 7.20 2.11 -17.26
CA ALA A 36 8.02 2.87 -18.21
C ALA A 36 7.25 3.17 -19.50
N ALA A 37 6.60 2.15 -20.09
CA ALA A 37 5.78 2.30 -21.28
C ALA A 37 4.58 3.23 -21.05
N LYS A 38 3.94 3.15 -19.89
CA LYS A 38 2.84 4.04 -19.51
C LYS A 38 3.29 5.51 -19.43
N TYR A 39 4.45 5.79 -18.86
CA TYR A 39 4.99 7.15 -18.80
C TYR A 39 5.34 7.69 -20.18
N ALA A 40 5.95 6.86 -21.03
CA ALA A 40 6.21 7.22 -22.42
C ALA A 40 4.90 7.53 -23.18
N LEU A 41 3.84 6.75 -22.93
CA LEU A 41 2.53 7.00 -23.51
C LEU A 41 1.94 8.35 -23.07
N TRP A 42 2.10 8.74 -21.80
CA TRP A 42 1.62 10.05 -21.32
C TRP A 42 2.37 11.24 -21.93
N GLY A 43 3.62 11.04 -22.36
CA GLY A 43 4.38 12.05 -23.10
C GLY A 43 4.16 12.01 -24.62
N SER A 44 3.39 11.04 -25.13
CA SER A 44 3.13 10.88 -26.56
C SER A 44 1.94 11.74 -27.03
N PRO A 45 1.83 12.06 -28.33
CA PRO A 45 0.69 12.79 -28.86
C PRO A 45 -0.66 12.14 -28.50
N PRO A 46 -1.74 12.92 -28.31
CA PRO A 46 -3.07 12.39 -28.05
C PRO A 46 -3.50 11.36 -29.10
N GLY A 47 -4.15 10.27 -28.67
CA GLY A 47 -4.60 9.18 -29.55
C GLY A 47 -3.53 8.13 -29.90
N THR A 48 -2.28 8.30 -29.44
CA THR A 48 -1.24 7.27 -29.61
C THR A 48 -1.64 5.98 -28.89
N ARG A 49 -1.51 4.84 -29.59
CA ARG A 49 -1.83 3.52 -29.02
C ARG A 49 -0.67 2.98 -28.20
N TYR A 50 -0.94 2.36 -27.05
CA TYR A 50 0.06 1.78 -26.15
C TYR A 50 1.06 0.85 -26.88
N ARG A 51 0.57 -0.03 -27.77
CA ARG A 51 1.44 -0.94 -28.55
C ARG A 51 2.43 -0.20 -29.45
N HIS A 52 2.07 0.97 -29.99
CA HIS A 52 2.98 1.76 -30.83
C HIS A 52 4.09 2.37 -29.99
N VAL A 53 3.78 2.84 -28.78
CA VAL A 53 4.78 3.34 -27.83
C VAL A 53 5.77 2.25 -27.43
N VAL A 54 5.27 1.05 -27.06
CA VAL A 54 6.14 -0.08 -26.71
C VAL A 54 7.03 -0.49 -27.88
N ALA A 55 6.46 -0.61 -29.09
CA ALA A 55 7.23 -0.94 -30.28
C ALA A 55 8.29 0.12 -30.62
N HIS A 56 7.96 1.40 -30.44
CA HIS A 56 8.88 2.51 -30.63
C HIS A 56 10.04 2.47 -29.63
N MET A 57 9.72 2.34 -28.32
CA MET A 57 10.74 2.21 -27.26
C MET A 57 11.70 1.05 -27.51
N TRP A 58 11.17 -0.10 -27.96
CA TRP A 58 11.96 -1.27 -28.29
C TRP A 58 12.87 -1.04 -29.50
N ARG A 59 12.36 -0.41 -30.57
CA ARG A 59 13.16 -0.11 -31.78
C ARG A 59 14.28 0.89 -31.51
N GLU A 60 14.03 1.90 -30.68
CA GLU A 60 15.03 2.95 -30.41
C GLU A 60 16.09 2.54 -29.38
N GLY A 61 15.71 1.81 -28.32
CA GLY A 61 16.60 1.53 -27.19
C GLY A 61 16.63 0.09 -26.71
N GLY A 62 15.94 -0.82 -27.40
CA GLY A 62 15.81 -2.21 -26.98
C GLY A 62 15.17 -2.33 -25.60
N ALA A 63 15.80 -3.11 -24.71
CA ALA A 63 15.34 -3.31 -23.33
C ALA A 63 15.67 -2.13 -22.39
N ALA A 64 16.64 -1.28 -22.72
CA ALA A 64 17.17 -0.27 -21.80
C ALA A 64 16.11 0.75 -21.31
N PRO A 65 15.18 1.26 -22.15
CA PRO A 65 14.11 2.14 -21.69
C PRO A 65 13.14 1.48 -20.69
N PHE A 66 13.01 0.14 -20.71
CA PHE A 66 12.07 -0.60 -19.85
C PHE A 66 12.64 -0.88 -18.46
N ILE A 67 13.96 -0.98 -18.33
CA ILE A 67 14.66 -1.12 -17.04
C ILE A 67 15.09 0.23 -16.45
N ARG A 68 14.86 1.31 -17.18
CA ARG A 68 15.10 2.67 -16.70
C ARG A 68 14.27 2.93 -15.45
N GLY A 69 14.89 3.53 -14.43
CA GLY A 69 14.22 3.85 -13.19
C GLY A 69 13.93 2.66 -12.26
N VAL A 70 14.30 1.42 -12.61
CA VAL A 70 14.10 0.23 -11.74
C VAL A 70 14.63 0.46 -10.34
N THR A 71 15.83 1.03 -10.19
CA THR A 71 16.44 1.28 -8.87
C THR A 71 15.59 2.21 -8.00
N ALA A 72 15.09 3.30 -8.60
CA ALA A 72 14.21 4.24 -7.93
C ALA A 72 12.85 3.61 -7.61
N THR A 73 12.30 2.78 -8.52
CA THR A 73 11.06 2.04 -8.30
C THR A 73 11.18 1.03 -7.16
N VAL A 74 12.24 0.22 -7.14
CA VAL A 74 12.50 -0.78 -6.10
C VAL A 74 12.68 -0.10 -4.75
N THR A 75 13.52 0.94 -4.66
CA THR A 75 13.72 1.68 -3.41
C THR A 75 12.42 2.31 -2.91
N ARG A 76 11.64 2.92 -3.82
CA ARG A 76 10.32 3.50 -3.50
C ARG A 76 9.36 2.46 -2.95
N ASP A 77 9.23 1.32 -3.62
CA ASP A 77 8.26 0.27 -3.24
C ASP A 77 8.72 -0.48 -1.98
N ALA A 78 10.02 -0.65 -1.77
CA ALA A 78 10.59 -1.19 -0.53
C ALA A 78 10.28 -0.30 0.67
N VAL A 79 10.57 1.00 0.58
CA VAL A 79 10.27 1.98 1.64
C VAL A 79 8.76 2.04 1.89
N PHE A 80 7.96 2.07 0.83
CA PHE A 80 6.50 2.08 0.95
C PHE A 80 5.99 0.81 1.64
N GLY A 81 6.36 -0.37 1.12
CA GLY A 81 5.87 -1.67 1.62
C GLY A 81 6.32 -1.94 3.06
N GLY A 82 7.59 -1.68 3.37
CA GLY A 82 8.13 -1.82 4.72
C GLY A 82 7.44 -0.88 5.71
N THR A 83 7.34 0.42 5.38
CA THR A 83 6.65 1.41 6.24
C THR A 83 5.18 1.06 6.43
N PHE A 84 4.48 0.72 5.34
CA PHE A 84 3.07 0.36 5.40
C PHE A 84 2.83 -0.87 6.27
N ALA A 85 3.62 -1.94 6.08
CA ALA A 85 3.50 -3.14 6.90
C ALA A 85 3.81 -2.86 8.37
N LEU A 86 4.90 -2.14 8.66
CA LEU A 86 5.29 -1.81 10.03
C LEU A 86 4.20 -0.99 10.72
N LEU A 87 3.65 0.04 10.06
CA LEU A 87 2.59 0.87 10.64
C LEU A 87 1.28 0.09 10.76
N ARG A 88 0.88 -0.67 9.75
CA ARG A 88 -0.35 -1.46 9.76
C ARG A 88 -0.39 -2.48 10.90
N TYR A 89 0.70 -3.19 11.14
CA TYR A 89 0.78 -4.22 12.18
C TYR A 89 1.29 -3.68 13.54
N GLY A 90 2.00 -2.54 13.54
CA GLY A 90 2.54 -1.91 14.74
C GLY A 90 1.58 -0.91 15.43
N LEU A 91 0.78 -0.15 14.67
CA LEU A 91 -0.15 0.86 15.20
C LEU A 91 -1.18 0.31 16.19
N PRO A 92 -1.78 -0.88 15.98
CA PRO A 92 -2.73 -1.44 16.94
C PRO A 92 -2.13 -1.58 18.35
N GLY A 93 -0.86 -1.96 18.45
CA GLY A 93 -0.16 -2.09 19.73
C GLY A 93 0.14 -0.76 20.43
N VAL A 94 0.27 0.35 19.69
CA VAL A 94 0.60 1.69 20.24
C VAL A 94 -0.66 2.50 20.58
N MET A 95 -1.70 2.39 19.77
CA MET A 95 -2.97 3.11 19.99
C MET A 95 -3.93 2.39 20.95
N GLY A 96 -3.50 1.31 21.61
CA GLY A 96 -4.35 0.54 22.52
C GLY A 96 -5.48 -0.24 21.83
N TYR A 97 -5.50 -0.30 20.50
CA TYR A 97 -6.42 -1.14 19.75
C TYR A 97 -5.87 -2.56 19.72
N ARG A 98 -6.40 -3.45 20.58
CA ARG A 98 -6.08 -4.88 20.54
C ARG A 98 -6.25 -5.40 19.10
N THR A 99 -5.16 -5.98 18.61
CA THR A 99 -4.94 -6.58 17.29
C THR A 99 -6.16 -7.29 16.70
N GLU A 100 -6.39 -7.05 15.41
CA GLU A 100 -7.06 -7.86 14.37
C GLU A 100 -8.47 -8.46 14.61
N GLN A 101 -8.90 -8.68 15.86
CA GLN A 101 -10.21 -9.25 16.22
C GLN A 101 -11.14 -8.26 16.94
N GLN A 102 -10.65 -7.16 17.54
CA GLN A 102 -11.50 -6.26 18.35
C GLN A 102 -11.75 -4.88 17.72
N GLY A 103 -10.93 -4.46 16.75
CA GLY A 103 -11.19 -3.24 15.98
C GLY A 103 -12.24 -3.52 14.91
N GLY A 104 -13.44 -2.94 15.05
CA GLY A 104 -14.47 -3.06 14.01
C GLY A 104 -13.95 -2.61 12.62
N PRO A 105 -14.62 -3.00 11.52
CA PRO A 105 -14.14 -2.77 10.15
C PRO A 105 -13.76 -1.31 9.82
N ARG A 106 -14.39 -0.36 10.50
CA ARG A 106 -14.14 1.08 10.39
C ARG A 106 -12.75 1.47 10.92
N ASN A 107 -12.29 0.86 12.01
CA ASN A 107 -11.00 1.20 12.63
C ASN A 107 -9.84 0.72 11.76
N ARG A 108 -9.96 -0.45 11.15
CA ARG A 108 -8.95 -1.00 10.21
C ARG A 108 -8.80 -0.13 8.95
N PHE A 109 -9.92 0.38 8.42
CA PHE A 109 -9.86 1.27 7.26
C PHE A 109 -9.03 2.54 7.55
N TRP A 110 -9.25 3.18 8.71
CA TRP A 110 -8.49 4.38 9.08
C TRP A 110 -7.03 4.10 9.40
N SER A 111 -6.72 2.99 10.08
CA SER A 111 -5.32 2.60 10.31
C SER A 111 -4.59 2.37 8.99
N ASP A 112 -5.24 1.72 8.03
CA ASP A 112 -4.68 1.45 6.71
C ASP A 112 -4.48 2.75 5.91
N LEU A 113 -5.46 3.65 5.99
CA LEU A 113 -5.40 4.96 5.34
C LEU A 113 -4.23 5.78 5.88
N VAL A 114 -4.09 5.90 7.20
CA VAL A 114 -2.99 6.66 7.84
C VAL A 114 -1.64 6.01 7.55
N ALA A 115 -1.53 4.68 7.66
CA ALA A 115 -0.31 3.95 7.34
C ALA A 115 0.11 4.16 5.88
N ALA A 116 -0.83 4.09 4.94
CA ALA A 116 -0.57 4.29 3.52
C ALA A 116 -0.22 5.75 3.19
N ALA A 117 -0.83 6.72 3.87
CA ALA A 117 -0.48 8.12 3.72
C ALA A 117 0.96 8.40 4.18
N ALA A 118 1.34 7.90 5.35
CA ALA A 118 2.70 8.00 5.88
C ALA A 118 3.73 7.30 4.98
N ALA A 119 3.43 6.07 4.55
CA ALA A 119 4.28 5.32 3.62
C ALA A 119 4.44 6.04 2.26
N THR A 120 3.38 6.69 1.77
CA THR A 120 3.45 7.50 0.54
C THR A 120 4.34 8.72 0.74
N ALA A 121 4.20 9.43 1.85
CA ALA A 121 5.02 10.60 2.15
C ALA A 121 6.50 10.23 2.25
N LEU A 122 6.82 9.17 2.99
CA LEU A 122 8.21 8.70 3.19
C LEU A 122 8.85 8.16 1.90
N SER A 123 8.06 7.51 1.04
CA SER A 123 8.57 7.00 -0.25
C SER A 123 8.54 8.04 -1.39
N SER A 124 7.97 9.23 -1.15
CA SER A 124 7.80 10.26 -2.17
C SER A 124 9.10 10.80 -2.79
N PRO A 125 10.24 10.93 -2.08
CA PRO A 125 11.49 11.37 -2.71
C PRO A 125 11.95 10.41 -3.80
N PHE A 126 11.82 9.10 -3.57
CA PHE A 126 12.16 8.09 -4.58
C PHE A 126 11.15 8.06 -5.73
N ASN A 127 9.88 8.36 -5.45
CA ASN A 127 8.87 8.57 -6.50
C ASN A 127 9.21 9.79 -7.37
N TYR A 128 9.75 10.86 -6.80
CA TYR A 128 10.24 12.01 -7.55
C TYR A 128 11.37 11.61 -8.50
N VAL A 129 12.41 10.92 -8.00
CA VAL A 129 13.52 10.42 -8.83
C VAL A 129 12.99 9.53 -9.96
N ARG A 130 12.11 8.59 -9.65
CA ARG A 130 11.48 7.71 -10.64
C ARG A 130 10.77 8.50 -11.75
N ASN A 131 10.00 9.54 -11.39
CA ASN A 131 9.30 10.37 -12.37
C ASN A 131 10.28 11.11 -13.29
N ILE A 132 11.37 11.65 -12.74
CA ILE A 132 12.42 12.30 -13.54
C ILE A 132 13.05 11.30 -14.52
N LYS A 133 13.39 10.09 -14.04
CA LYS A 133 13.98 9.04 -14.89
C LYS A 133 13.04 8.58 -16.01
N TYR A 134 11.74 8.45 -15.74
CA TYR A 134 10.77 8.08 -16.76
C TYR A 134 10.47 9.20 -17.76
N GLY A 135 10.52 10.46 -17.32
CA GLY A 135 10.34 11.61 -18.20
C GLY A 135 11.57 11.97 -19.03
N SER A 136 12.73 11.37 -18.74
CA SER A 136 13.97 11.66 -19.46
C SER A 136 14.02 10.93 -20.81
N PRO A 137 14.38 11.61 -21.93
CA PRO A 137 14.49 10.99 -23.25
C PRO A 137 15.47 9.80 -23.28
N ALA A 138 15.21 8.81 -24.14
CA ALA A 138 15.99 7.58 -24.22
C ALA A 138 17.50 7.83 -24.44
N ALA A 139 17.84 8.83 -25.27
CA ALA A 139 19.21 9.14 -25.65
C ALA A 139 20.01 9.92 -24.58
N THR A 140 19.37 10.47 -23.55
CA THR A 140 20.05 11.36 -22.59
C THR A 140 20.67 10.56 -21.44
N PRO A 141 21.93 10.84 -21.05
CA PRO A 141 22.50 10.31 -19.82
C PRO A 141 21.63 10.70 -18.63
N ILE A 142 21.33 9.74 -17.76
CA ILE A 142 20.48 9.97 -16.59
C ILE A 142 21.35 10.18 -15.37
N ALA A 143 21.10 11.25 -14.64
CA ALA A 143 21.70 11.49 -13.34
C ALA A 143 21.45 10.32 -12.37
N SER A 144 22.41 10.08 -11.47
CA SER A 144 22.22 9.07 -10.43
C SER A 144 21.07 9.46 -9.48
N ASP A 145 20.45 8.46 -8.82
CA ASP A 145 19.35 8.71 -7.87
C ASP A 145 19.77 9.73 -6.79
N ALA A 146 21.00 9.60 -6.28
CA ALA A 146 21.58 10.50 -5.29
C ALA A 146 21.87 11.91 -5.84
N ALA A 147 22.24 12.05 -7.12
CA ALA A 147 22.38 13.37 -7.74
C ALA A 147 21.02 14.08 -7.81
N THR A 148 19.99 13.41 -8.32
CA THR A 148 18.63 13.97 -8.40
C THR A 148 18.06 14.36 -7.03
N LEU A 149 18.30 13.56 -5.99
CA LEU A 149 17.88 13.91 -4.62
C LEU A 149 18.67 15.09 -4.05
N ARG A 150 19.99 15.15 -4.28
CA ARG A 150 20.81 16.29 -3.85
C ARG A 150 20.36 17.58 -4.51
N ASP A 151 19.98 17.53 -5.79
CA ASP A 151 19.48 18.69 -6.51
C ASP A 151 18.13 19.16 -5.96
N LEU A 152 17.21 18.23 -5.67
CA LEU A 152 15.96 18.56 -4.97
C LEU A 152 16.20 19.23 -3.60
N LEU A 153 17.15 18.71 -2.82
CA LEU A 153 17.51 19.28 -1.51
C LEU A 153 18.14 20.67 -1.64
N ARG A 154 18.97 20.88 -2.67
CA ARG A 154 19.55 22.20 -2.99
C ARG A 154 18.48 23.19 -3.41
N GLU A 155 17.53 22.79 -4.25
CA GLU A 155 16.37 23.61 -4.64
C GLU A 155 15.56 24.02 -3.41
N ALA A 156 15.25 23.07 -2.51
CA ALA A 156 14.52 23.33 -1.28
C ALA A 156 15.29 24.26 -0.33
N ALA A 157 16.59 24.07 -0.17
CA ALA A 157 17.43 24.94 0.65
C ALA A 157 17.55 26.36 0.06
N ALA A 158 17.59 26.49 -1.26
CA ALA A 158 17.59 27.78 -1.94
C ALA A 158 16.23 28.49 -1.81
N ALA A 159 15.11 27.77 -1.84
CA ALA A 159 13.78 28.33 -1.55
C ALA A 159 13.69 28.81 -0.09
N LEU A 160 14.20 28.01 0.86
CA LEU A 160 14.26 28.38 2.28
C LEU A 160 15.01 29.70 2.51
N ARG A 161 16.14 29.91 1.83
CA ARG A 161 16.94 31.14 1.95
C ARG A 161 16.27 32.36 1.31
N ARG A 162 15.48 32.17 0.24
CA ARG A 162 14.87 33.28 -0.51
C ARG A 162 13.53 33.76 0.06
N GLY A 163 12.70 32.85 0.54
CA GLY A 163 11.34 33.17 0.99
C GLY A 163 10.87 32.38 2.21
N GLY A 164 11.78 31.70 2.91
CA GLY A 164 11.51 31.07 4.20
C GLY A 164 10.90 29.67 4.10
N ALA A 165 10.42 29.18 5.24
CA ALA A 165 10.02 27.77 5.40
C ALA A 165 8.79 27.39 4.57
N LEU A 166 7.82 28.29 4.42
CA LEU A 166 6.59 28.02 3.67
C LEU A 166 6.87 27.81 2.17
N ASP A 167 7.79 28.57 1.59
CA ASP A 167 8.17 28.43 0.19
C ASP A 167 8.92 27.12 -0.06
N ALA A 168 9.82 26.74 0.85
CA ALA A 168 10.49 25.44 0.78
C ALA A 168 9.51 24.27 0.92
N LEU A 169 8.54 24.38 1.84
CA LEU A 169 7.49 23.37 2.03
C LEU A 169 6.56 23.28 0.82
N SER A 170 6.15 24.42 0.25
CA SER A 170 5.33 24.48 -0.97
C SER A 170 6.06 23.84 -2.16
N LEU A 171 7.35 24.16 -2.34
CA LEU A 171 8.18 23.53 -3.36
C LEU A 171 8.26 22.01 -3.16
N LEU A 172 8.55 21.55 -1.94
CA LEU A 172 8.62 20.12 -1.64
C LEU A 172 7.26 19.44 -1.85
N GLN A 173 6.16 20.05 -1.43
CA GLN A 173 4.82 19.54 -1.65
C GLN A 173 4.53 19.34 -3.15
N GLN A 174 4.87 20.34 -3.97
CA GLN A 174 4.68 20.28 -5.42
C GLN A 174 5.57 19.22 -6.08
N ARG A 175 6.87 19.20 -5.76
CA ARG A 175 7.84 18.26 -6.35
C ARG A 175 7.58 16.81 -5.94
N LEU A 176 7.30 16.59 -4.67
CA LEU A 176 6.99 15.26 -4.12
C LEU A 176 5.55 14.83 -4.40
N ARG A 177 4.71 15.73 -4.94
CA ARG A 177 3.29 15.53 -5.22
C ARG A 177 2.50 15.10 -3.97
N LEU A 178 2.88 15.67 -2.82
CA LEU A 178 2.17 15.47 -1.57
C LEU A 178 0.82 16.20 -1.63
N GLY A 179 -0.26 15.49 -1.28
CA GLY A 179 -1.63 15.98 -1.44
C GLY A 179 -2.50 14.94 -2.13
N TRP A 180 -3.02 15.26 -3.31
CA TRP A 180 -3.98 14.39 -4.00
C TRP A 180 -3.42 13.00 -4.36
N GLY A 181 -2.13 12.93 -4.71
CA GLY A 181 -1.44 11.66 -4.95
C GLY A 181 -1.40 10.77 -3.70
N THR A 182 -1.14 11.37 -2.54
CA THR A 182 -1.15 10.71 -1.22
C THR A 182 -2.55 10.22 -0.88
N LEU A 183 -3.56 11.09 -0.99
CA LEU A 183 -4.94 10.73 -0.66
C LEU A 183 -5.48 9.61 -1.54
N ARG A 184 -5.26 9.68 -2.86
CA ARG A 184 -5.63 8.61 -3.79
C ARG A 184 -4.99 7.27 -3.41
N THR A 185 -3.70 7.28 -3.06
CA THR A 185 -2.98 6.05 -2.67
C THR A 185 -3.51 5.51 -1.34
N ALA A 186 -3.72 6.38 -0.35
CA ALA A 186 -4.20 6.00 0.96
C ALA A 186 -5.61 5.38 0.92
N VAL A 187 -6.54 6.03 0.22
CA VAL A 187 -7.91 5.50 0.02
C VAL A 187 -7.88 4.20 -0.77
N GLY A 188 -7.09 4.14 -1.85
CA GLY A 188 -6.95 2.92 -2.66
C GLY A 188 -6.44 1.72 -1.86
N MET A 189 -5.44 1.94 -1.00
CA MET A 189 -4.90 0.88 -0.13
C MET A 189 -5.90 0.44 0.93
N ALA A 190 -6.59 1.37 1.58
CA ALA A 190 -7.58 1.04 2.61
C ALA A 190 -8.80 0.31 2.01
N ALA A 191 -9.28 0.77 0.85
CA ALA A 191 -10.35 0.10 0.12
C ALA A 191 -9.92 -1.27 -0.40
N GLY A 192 -8.72 -1.37 -0.97
CA GLY A 192 -8.14 -2.63 -1.46
C GLY A 192 -7.97 -3.66 -0.35
N ALA A 193 -7.47 -3.24 0.82
CA ALA A 193 -7.36 -4.11 1.99
C ALA A 193 -8.73 -4.65 2.43
N LYS A 194 -9.76 -3.80 2.45
CA LYS A 194 -11.13 -4.22 2.78
C LYS A 194 -11.67 -5.22 1.76
N ALA A 195 -11.50 -4.94 0.46
CA ALA A 195 -11.92 -5.82 -0.61
C ALA A 195 -11.21 -7.19 -0.54
N TYR A 196 -9.91 -7.19 -0.28
CA TYR A 196 -9.13 -8.42 -0.09
C TYR A 196 -9.66 -9.27 1.06
N THR A 197 -9.87 -8.67 2.25
CA THR A 197 -10.41 -9.42 3.41
C THR A 197 -11.82 -9.96 3.16
N TRP A 198 -12.64 -9.24 2.39
CA TRP A 198 -13.97 -9.69 2.02
C TRP A 198 -13.92 -10.88 1.06
N LEU A 199 -13.10 -10.80 0.01
CA LEU A 199 -12.88 -11.91 -0.94
C LEU A 199 -12.31 -13.14 -0.25
N GLN A 200 -11.34 -12.96 0.64
CA GLN A 200 -10.75 -14.05 1.41
C GLN A 200 -11.82 -14.77 2.25
N GLY A 201 -12.66 -14.03 2.97
CA GLY A 201 -13.75 -14.64 3.73
C GLY A 201 -14.79 -15.38 2.87
N LEU A 202 -15.07 -14.88 1.66
CA LEU A 202 -15.93 -15.59 0.71
C LEU A 202 -15.30 -16.91 0.24
N LEU A 203 -14.00 -16.90 -0.08
CA LEU A 203 -13.28 -18.09 -0.51
C LEU A 203 -13.22 -19.13 0.61
N GLU A 204 -12.88 -18.72 1.83
CA GLU A 204 -12.85 -19.60 3.00
C GLU A 204 -14.23 -20.23 3.27
N ALA A 205 -15.30 -19.46 3.18
CA ALA A 205 -16.66 -19.97 3.32
C ALA A 205 -17.04 -20.98 2.22
N ARG A 206 -16.58 -20.75 0.98
CA ARG A 206 -16.84 -21.66 -0.14
C ARG A 206 -16.05 -22.97 0.00
N PHE A 207 -14.77 -22.91 0.38
CA PHE A 207 -13.98 -24.11 0.63
C PHE A 207 -14.57 -24.93 1.78
N ALA A 208 -14.95 -24.29 2.89
CA ALA A 208 -15.60 -24.98 4.00
C ALA A 208 -16.92 -25.67 3.61
N ALA A 209 -17.71 -25.07 2.71
CA ALA A 209 -18.94 -25.67 2.20
C ALA A 209 -18.68 -26.87 1.28
N VAL A 210 -17.62 -26.81 0.45
CA VAL A 210 -17.20 -27.94 -0.40
C VAL A 210 -16.70 -29.10 0.46
N ASP A 211 -15.90 -28.83 1.48
CA ASP A 211 -15.39 -29.84 2.41
C ASP A 211 -16.53 -30.51 3.20
N ALA A 212 -17.56 -29.73 3.59
CA ALA A 212 -18.75 -30.27 4.24
C ALA A 212 -19.65 -31.10 3.29
N GLY A 213 -19.65 -30.79 1.99
CA GLY A 213 -20.47 -31.47 0.97
C GLY A 213 -19.80 -32.67 0.31
N SER A 214 -18.47 -32.81 0.41
CA SER A 214 -17.70 -33.96 -0.09
C SER A 214 -17.57 -35.10 0.92
N GLY A 215 -18.19 -34.95 2.10
CA GLY A 215 -18.31 -35.97 3.13
C GLY A 215 -19.36 -37.04 2.80
N ASP A 216 -18.96 -37.99 1.95
CA ASP A 216 -19.36 -39.38 2.15
C ASP A 216 -18.78 -39.82 3.50
N GLY A 217 -19.61 -39.95 4.54
CA GLY A 217 -19.26 -40.59 5.81
C GLY A 217 -18.38 -39.82 6.81
N ALA A 218 -19.03 -39.03 7.68
CA ALA A 218 -18.73 -38.89 9.11
C ALA A 218 -17.31 -38.48 9.56
N VAL A 219 -17.00 -37.18 9.48
CA VAL A 219 -16.18 -36.50 10.51
C VAL A 219 -16.89 -35.22 10.91
N ARG A 220 -17.39 -35.15 12.15
CA ARG A 220 -18.03 -33.94 12.69
C ARG A 220 -17.01 -32.80 12.73
N PRO A 221 -17.21 -31.68 12.00
CA PRO A 221 -16.30 -30.55 12.09
C PRO A 221 -16.39 -29.92 13.49
N ARG A 222 -15.24 -29.70 14.12
CA ARG A 222 -15.12 -28.76 15.24
C ARG A 222 -15.66 -27.42 14.75
N SER A 223 -16.70 -26.94 15.41
CA SER A 223 -17.28 -25.62 15.19
C SER A 223 -16.20 -24.54 15.34
N VAL A 224 -15.57 -24.17 14.23
CA VAL A 224 -14.90 -22.88 14.13
C VAL A 224 -16.04 -21.89 14.09
N ALA A 225 -16.30 -21.25 15.23
CA ALA A 225 -17.24 -20.15 15.32
C ALA A 225 -16.77 -19.07 14.35
N VAL A 226 -17.35 -19.09 13.14
CA VAL A 226 -17.33 -17.95 12.24
C VAL A 226 -18.01 -16.84 13.03
N VAL A 227 -17.21 -15.91 13.54
CA VAL A 227 -17.70 -14.68 14.16
C VAL A 227 -18.39 -13.92 13.03
N ALA A 228 -19.69 -14.18 12.87
CA ALA A 228 -20.55 -13.39 12.02
C ALA A 228 -20.41 -11.92 12.45
N PRO A 229 -20.26 -10.97 11.51
CA PRO A 229 -20.15 -9.57 11.86
C PRO A 229 -21.39 -9.16 12.67
N ALA A 230 -21.18 -8.73 13.91
CA ALA A 230 -22.16 -8.49 14.97
C ALA A 230 -23.21 -7.39 14.68
N LYS A 231 -23.45 -7.00 13.43
CA LYS A 231 -24.38 -5.92 13.07
C LYS A 231 -25.82 -6.35 12.79
N GLN A 232 -26.14 -7.64 12.78
CA GLN A 232 -27.49 -8.09 12.41
C GLN A 232 -28.35 -8.60 13.58
N GLN A 233 -27.80 -8.72 14.79
CA GLN A 233 -28.56 -9.18 15.96
C GLN A 233 -29.20 -8.05 16.78
N GLN A 234 -28.69 -6.81 16.69
CA GLN A 234 -29.22 -5.68 17.46
C GLN A 234 -30.56 -5.11 16.95
N HIS A 235 -30.96 -5.41 15.70
CA HIS A 235 -32.26 -4.97 15.17
C HIS A 235 -33.41 -5.94 15.44
N ARG A 236 -33.15 -7.18 15.92
CA ARG A 236 -34.22 -8.13 16.24
C ARG A 236 -34.70 -8.06 17.69
N THR A 237 -33.88 -7.59 18.63
CA THR A 237 -34.28 -7.46 20.04
C THR A 237 -35.15 -6.25 20.33
N SER A 238 -35.11 -5.19 19.50
CA SER A 238 -35.97 -4.01 19.68
C SER A 238 -37.39 -4.19 19.16
N ALA A 239 -37.65 -5.17 18.28
CA ALA A 239 -38.98 -5.41 17.72
C ALA A 239 -39.86 -6.30 18.61
N VAL A 240 -39.28 -7.07 19.54
CA VAL A 240 -40.04 -7.98 20.43
C VAL A 240 -40.47 -7.28 21.74
N ALA A 241 -39.78 -6.21 22.15
CA ALA A 241 -40.12 -5.48 23.38
C ALA A 241 -41.31 -4.50 23.24
N ALA A 242 -41.78 -4.22 22.02
CA ALA A 242 -42.88 -3.28 21.77
C ALA A 242 -44.28 -3.93 21.68
N ALA A 243 -44.40 -5.25 21.87
CA ALA A 243 -45.66 -6.00 21.70
C ALA A 243 -46.34 -6.44 23.01
N ALA A 244 -45.81 -6.08 24.18
CA ALA A 244 -46.42 -6.39 25.47
C ALA A 244 -46.99 -5.11 26.11
N GLY A 245 -48.22 -4.76 25.72
CA GLY A 245 -49.01 -3.71 26.38
C GLY A 245 -49.68 -4.21 27.66
N PRO A 246 -49.87 -3.36 28.68
CA PRO A 246 -50.52 -3.74 29.93
C PRO A 246 -52.04 -3.91 29.73
N SER A 247 -52.58 -4.99 30.29
CA SER A 247 -54.02 -5.22 30.49
C SER A 247 -54.48 -4.59 31.80
#